data_AF-A0A3D0R5Q8-F1
#
_entry.id   AF-A0A3D0R5Q8-F1
#
_cell.length_a   1.000
_cell.length_b   1.000
_cell.length_c   1.000
_cell.angle_alpha   90.00
_cell.angle_beta   90.00
_cell.angle_gamma   90.00
#
_symmetry.space_group_name_H-M   'P 1'
#
loop_
_entity.id
_entity.type
_entity.pdbx_description
1 polymer ?
#
loop_
_entity_poly.entity_id
_entity_poly.type
_entity_poly.pdbx_seq_one_letter_code
_entity_poly.pdbx_strand_id
1 'polypeptide(L)' 'MMPGEAASRLPKTEPHEARCRAEDFLGLGTVDVDIPRALAWGMLAVAGELAALRRDRRKR' A
#
# COMPACT_ATOMS: atom_id res chain seq x y z
N MET A 1 25.09 13.20 16.75
CA MET A 1 23.67 13.37 16.34
C MET A 1 23.61 13.03 14.86
N MET A 2 23.13 11.84 14.51
CA MET A 2 23.11 11.39 13.10
C MET A 2 22.04 12.16 12.32
N PRO A 3 22.29 12.56 11.07
CA PRO A 3 21.35 13.34 10.27
C PRO A 3 20.03 12.59 10.14
N GLY A 4 18.94 13.28 10.47
CA GLY A 4 17.60 12.74 10.58
C GLY A 4 17.19 11.93 9.36
N GLU A 5 17.05 10.63 9.55
CA GLU A 5 16.35 9.75 8.65
C GLU A 5 14.94 10.31 8.51
N ALA A 6 14.65 10.95 7.37
CA ALA A 6 13.33 11.52 7.12
C ALA A 6 12.32 10.39 7.26
N ALA A 7 11.55 10.40 8.35
CA ALA A 7 10.53 9.38 8.59
C ALA A 7 9.68 9.27 7.33
N SER A 8 9.67 8.08 6.72
CA SER A 8 8.92 7.85 5.48
C SER A 8 7.49 8.37 5.69
N ARG A 9 7.07 9.29 4.81
CA ARG A 9 5.70 9.81 4.81
C ARG A 9 4.69 8.78 4.29
N LEU A 10 5.18 7.65 3.80
CA LEU A 10 4.32 6.56 3.36
C LEU A 10 3.75 5.82 4.59
N PRO A 11 2.48 5.39 4.52
CA PRO A 11 1.90 4.55 5.56
C PRO A 11 2.76 3.31 5.80
N LYS A 12 3.05 3.00 7.07
CA LYS A 12 3.59 1.71 7.47
C LYS A 12 2.42 0.73 7.54
N THR A 13 2.26 -0.08 6.50
CA THR A 13 1.15 -1.04 6.37
C THR A 13 1.63 -2.25 5.59
N GLU A 14 1.05 -3.41 5.86
CA GLU A 14 1.30 -4.59 5.04
C GLU A 14 0.57 -4.49 3.69
N PRO A 15 1.06 -5.15 2.61
CA PRO A 15 0.42 -5.07 1.30
C PRO A 15 -1.06 -5.47 1.31
N HIS A 16 -1.42 -6.48 2.12
CA HIS A 16 -2.80 -6.95 2.25
C HIS A 16 -3.71 -5.89 2.91
N GLU A 17 -3.21 -5.15 3.89
CA GLU A 17 -3.97 -4.08 4.56
C GLU A 17 -4.23 -2.91 3.61
N ALA A 18 -3.23 -2.57 2.79
CA ALA A 18 -3.39 -1.57 1.75
C ALA A 18 -4.46 -1.97 0.73
N ARG A 19 -4.52 -3.26 0.36
CA ARG A 19 -5.58 -3.79 -0.52
C ARG A 19 -6.96 -3.64 0.11
N CYS A 20 -7.14 -4.05 1.37
CA CYS A 20 -8.43 -3.93 2.05
C CYS A 20 -8.90 -2.48 2.11
N ARG A 21 -8.01 -1.52 2.41
CA ARG A 21 -8.36 -0.09 2.38
C ARG A 21 -8.77 0.38 0.99
N ALA A 22 -8.11 -0.10 -0.06
CA ALA A 22 -8.52 0.22 -1.43
C ALA A 22 -9.94 -0.28 -1.72
N GLU A 23 -10.26 -1.50 -1.31
CA GLU A 23 -11.59 -2.10 -1.45
C GLU A 23 -12.66 -1.34 -0.64
N ASP A 24 -12.33 -0.89 0.57
CA ASP A 24 -13.20 -0.05 1.40
C ASP A 24 -13.55 1.27 0.68
N PHE A 25 -12.55 1.95 0.09
CA PHE A 25 -12.77 3.20 -0.65
C PHE A 25 -13.44 2.99 -2.02
N LEU A 26 -13.27 1.82 -2.65
CA LEU A 26 -14.04 1.45 -3.84
C LEU A 26 -15.50 1.20 -3.53
N GLY A 27 -15.85 1.03 -2.25
CA GLY A 27 -17.22 0.87 -1.82
C GLY A 27 -17.87 -0.29 -2.57
N LEU A 28 -17.28 -1.48 -2.52
CA LEU A 28 -17.81 -2.65 -3.23
C LEU A 28 -19.25 -2.93 -2.77
N GLY A 29 -20.24 -2.39 -3.50
CA GLY A 29 -21.66 -2.43 -3.15
C GLY A 29 -22.27 -1.13 -2.58
N THR A 30 -21.55 0.00 -2.56
CA THR A 30 -22.03 1.30 -2.07
C THR A 30 -21.96 2.40 -3.15
N VAL A 31 -22.76 3.46 -2.97
CA VAL A 31 -22.85 4.58 -3.93
C VAL A 31 -21.80 5.68 -3.64
N ASP A 32 -21.33 5.76 -2.39
CA ASP A 32 -20.24 6.64 -2.00
C ASP A 32 -18.90 5.93 -2.22
N VAL A 33 -18.19 6.36 -3.26
CA VAL A 33 -16.91 5.80 -3.69
C VAL A 33 -15.86 6.91 -3.75
N ASP A 34 -14.68 6.68 -3.17
CA ASP A 34 -13.53 7.60 -3.21
C ASP A 34 -12.43 6.99 -4.10
N ILE A 35 -12.60 7.13 -5.41
CA ILE A 35 -11.70 6.57 -6.42
C ILE A 35 -10.24 7.03 -6.22
N PRO A 36 -9.94 8.33 -5.97
CA PRO A 36 -8.56 8.76 -5.75
C PRO A 36 -7.89 8.05 -4.57
N ARG A 37 -8.56 7.92 -3.43
CA ARG A 37 -7.99 7.20 -2.28
C ARG A 37 -7.88 5.71 -2.52
N ALA A 38 -8.88 5.10 -3.16
CA ALA A 38 -8.82 3.70 -3.56
C ALA A 38 -7.59 3.41 -4.42
N LEU A 39 -7.33 4.21 -5.44
CA LEU A 39 -6.16 4.06 -6.32
C LEU A 39 -4.85 4.23 -5.55
N ALA A 40 -4.75 5.22 -4.66
CA ALA A 40 -3.56 5.44 -3.86
C ALA A 40 -3.22 4.21 -2.99
N TRP A 41 -4.23 3.62 -2.33
CA TRP A 41 -4.07 2.40 -1.54
C TRP A 41 -3.78 1.18 -2.41
N GLY A 42 -4.45 1.03 -3.55
CA GLY A 42 -4.20 -0.06 -4.49
C GLY A 42 -2.77 -0.06 -5.03
N MET A 43 -2.23 1.11 -5.38
CA MET A 43 -0.84 1.25 -5.82
C MET A 43 0.15 0.89 -4.71
N LEU A 44 -0.15 1.24 -3.47
CA LEU A 44 0.69 0.89 -2.32
C LEU A 44 0.71 -0.64 -2.09
N ALA A 45 -0.45 -1.30 -2.22
CA ALA A 45 -0.54 -2.75 -2.14
C ALA A 45 0.32 -3.44 -3.22
N VAL A 46 0.17 -3.03 -4.48
CA VAL A 46 0.95 -3.57 -5.61
C VAL A 46 2.46 -3.36 -5.42
N ALA A 47 2.87 -2.17 -4.99
CA ALA A 47 4.29 -1.89 -4.73
C ALA A 47 4.85 -2.77 -3.61
N GLY A 48 4.08 -2.99 -2.55
CA GLY A 48 4.44 -3.86 -1.43
C GLY A 48 4.62 -5.32 -1.84
N GLU A 49 3.68 -5.88 -2.60
CA GLU A 49 3.75 -7.25 -3.14
C GLU A 49 4.97 -7.43 -4.06
N LEU A 50 5.22 -6.48 -4.97
CA LEU A 50 6.40 -6.50 -5.83
C LEU A 50 7.71 -6.47 -5.04
N ALA A 51 7.76 -5.71 -3.95
CA ALA A 51 8.92 -5.66 -3.07
C ALA A 51 9.12 -6.98 -2.29
N ALA A 52 8.04 -7.65 -1.87
CA ALA A 52 8.11 -8.97 -1.26
C ALA A 52 8.64 -10.02 -2.24
N LEU A 53 8.08 -10.09 -3.45
CA LEU A 53 8.53 -11.00 -4.51
C LEU A 53 10.01 -10.82 -4.88
N ARG A 54 10.48 -9.56 -4.95
CA ARG A 54 11.90 -9.26 -5.19
C ARG A 54 12.81 -9.78 -4.07
N ARG A 55 12.38 -9.66 -2.81
CA ARG A 55 13.12 -10.19 -1.66
C ARG A 55 13.19 -11.71 -1.68
N ASP A 56 12.10 -12.38 -2.02
CA ASP A 56 12.06 -13.85 -2.07
C ASP A 56 12.91 -14.41 -3.22
N ARG A 57 12.93 -13.74 -4.38
CA ARG A 57 13.83 -14.10 -5.48
C ARG A 57 15.31 -13.95 -5.14
N ARG A 58 15.67 -13.00 -4.27
CA ARG A 58 17.07 -12.77 -3.86
C ARG A 58 17.58 -13.82 -2.86
N LYS A 59 16.67 -14.51 -2.15
CA LYS A 59 17.01 -15.55 -1.18
C LYS A 59 17.21 -16.94 -1.82
N ARG A 60 16.82 -17.10 -3.08
CA ARG A 60 17.01 -18.31 -3.88
C ARG A 60 18.26 -18.16 -4.73
#